data_AF-A0A961SDT9-F1
#
_entry.id   AF-A0A961SDT9-F1
#
_cell.length_a   1.000
_cell.length_b   1.000
_cell.length_c   1.000
_cell.angle_alpha   90.00
_cell.angle_beta   90.00
_cell.angle_gamma   90.00
#
_symmetry.space_group_name_H-M   'P 1'
#
loop_
_entity.id
_entity.type
_entity.pdbx_description
1 polymer ?
#
loop_
_entity_poly.entity_id
_entity_poly.type
_entity_poly.pdbx_seq_one_letter_code
_entity_poly.pdbx_strand_id
1 'polypeptide(L)'
;VQPFGDHHYFHDDEIKELINRAKLMGAGLVTTAKDMARLLNMGPEHQKLADISEVSEVELTFDDEATPARIIAKTVERFEARMLAK
;
A
#
# COMPACT_ATOMS: atom_id res chain seq x y z
N VAL A 1 8.95 2.75 -19.10
CA VAL A 1 8.10 3.15 -17.97
C VAL A 1 9.02 3.71 -16.89
N GLN A 2 8.77 4.92 -16.41
CA GLN A 2 9.53 5.52 -15.31
C GLN A 2 8.78 5.25 -14.00
N PRO A 3 9.44 4.71 -12.96
CA PRO A 3 8.79 4.50 -11.66
C PRO A 3 8.55 5.83 -10.94
N PHE A 4 7.47 5.91 -10.17
CA PHE A 4 7.22 7.02 -9.26
C PHE A 4 8.07 6.88 -7.99
N GLY A 5 8.47 8.02 -7.41
CA GLY A 5 9.19 8.04 -6.13
C GLY A 5 8.30 7.59 -4.97
N ASP A 6 8.90 7.29 -3.81
CA ASP A 6 8.08 7.07 -2.63
C ASP A 6 7.41 8.39 -2.19
N HIS A 7 6.19 8.29 -1.69
CA HIS A 7 5.33 9.44 -1.38
C HIS A 7 5.10 10.38 -2.57
N HIS A 8 5.17 9.89 -3.81
CA HIS A 8 4.92 10.70 -4.99
C HIS A 8 3.56 11.39 -4.89
N TYR A 9 3.57 12.71 -5.02
CA TYR A 9 2.37 13.53 -5.09
C TYR A 9 1.95 13.67 -6.55
N PHE A 10 0.78 13.16 -6.89
CA PHE A 10 0.25 13.25 -8.25
C PHE A 10 -0.39 14.61 -8.48
N HIS A 11 0.26 15.43 -9.30
CA HIS A 11 -0.36 16.69 -9.70
C HIS A 11 -1.56 16.45 -10.63
N ASP A 12 -2.55 17.34 -10.62
CA ASP A 12 -3.78 17.20 -11.40
C ASP A 12 -3.54 16.93 -12.89
N ASP A 13 -2.52 17.56 -13.48
CA ASP A 13 -2.19 17.37 -14.90
C ASP A 13 -1.55 16.01 -15.18
N GLU A 14 -0.76 15.49 -14.23
CA GLU A 14 -0.19 14.15 -14.29
C GLU A 14 -1.28 13.08 -14.16
N ILE A 15 -2.28 13.31 -13.28
CA ILE A 15 -3.46 12.45 -13.17
C ILE A 15 -4.21 12.40 -14.49
N LYS A 16 -4.52 13.55 -15.09
CA LYS A 16 -5.22 13.60 -16.38
C LYS A 16 -4.42 12.89 -17.47
N GLU A 17 -3.11 13.08 -17.50
CA GLU A 17 -2.23 12.42 -18.47
C GLU A 17 -2.26 10.90 -18.31
N LEU A 18 -2.15 10.38 -17.08
CA LEU A 18 -2.23 8.95 -16.78
C LEU A 18 -3.55 8.34 -17.24
N ILE A 19 -4.66 9.00 -16.94
CA ILE A 19 -6.00 8.56 -17.32
C ILE A 19 -6.17 8.53 -18.83
N ASN A 20 -5.74 9.60 -19.52
CA ASN A 20 -5.86 9.69 -20.97
C ASN A 20 -4.97 8.65 -21.68
N ARG A 21 -3.77 8.41 -21.15
CA ARG A 21 -2.86 7.40 -21.67
C ARG A 21 -3.44 5.99 -21.51
N ALA A 22 -4.00 5.66 -20.34
CA ALA A 22 -4.67 4.39 -20.11
C ALA A 22 -5.84 4.17 -21.09
N LYS A 23 -6.68 5.21 -21.29
CA LYS A 23 -7.77 5.17 -22.28
C LYS A 23 -7.27 4.96 -23.71
N LEU A 24 -6.24 5.68 -24.14
CA LEU A 24 -5.67 5.55 -25.48
C LEU A 24 -5.12 4.14 -25.72
N MET A 25 -4.59 3.51 -24.67
CA MET A 25 -4.03 2.15 -24.72
C MET A 25 -5.08 1.05 -24.54
N GLY A 26 -6.33 1.39 -24.16
CA GLY A 26 -7.33 0.41 -23.76
C GLY A 26 -6.90 -0.41 -22.53
N ALA A 27 -6.10 0.18 -21.65
CA ALA A 27 -5.51 -0.47 -20.48
C ALA A 27 -6.21 -0.06 -19.18
N GLY A 28 -6.25 -0.98 -18.21
CA GLY A 28 -6.62 -0.68 -16.83
C GLY A 28 -5.48 -0.02 -16.06
N LEU A 29 -5.81 0.82 -15.09
CA LEU A 29 -4.84 1.37 -14.16
C LEU A 29 -4.73 0.44 -12.95
N VAL A 30 -3.50 0.11 -12.57
CA VAL A 30 -3.20 -0.74 -11.42
C VAL A 30 -2.21 -0.02 -10.51
N THR A 31 -2.44 -0.09 -9.21
CA THR A 31 -1.61 0.54 -8.18
C THR A 31 -1.37 -0.39 -7.00
N THR A 32 -0.56 0.05 -6.04
CA THR A 32 -0.33 -0.68 -4.79
C THR A 32 -1.39 -0.31 -3.74
N ALA A 33 -1.61 -1.19 -2.75
CA ALA A 33 -2.51 -0.89 -1.63
C ALA A 33 -2.10 0.39 -0.86
N LYS A 34 -0.78 0.63 -0.75
CA LYS A 34 -0.20 1.82 -0.11
C LYS A 34 -0.59 3.09 -0.86
N ASP A 35 -0.42 3.10 -2.18
CA ASP A 35 -0.69 4.30 -2.97
C ASP A 35 -2.19 4.53 -3.14
N MET A 36 -3.00 3.48 -3.23
CA MET A 36 -4.47 3.58 -3.16
C MET A 36 -4.93 4.30 -1.88
N ALA A 37 -4.43 3.88 -0.72
CA ALA A 37 -4.77 4.52 0.56
C ALA A 37 -4.37 6.02 0.61
N ARG A 38 -3.30 6.41 -0.09
CA ARG A 38 -2.91 7.83 -0.21
C ARG A 38 -3.88 8.59 -1.12
N LEU A 39 -4.20 8.06 -2.30
CA LEU A 39 -5.09 8.71 -3.27
C LEU A 39 -6.47 9.05 -2.66
N LEU A 40 -7.04 8.12 -1.89
CA LEU A 40 -8.34 8.29 -1.23
C LEU A 40 -8.38 9.46 -0.22
N ASN A 41 -7.21 9.92 0.27
CA ASN A 41 -7.11 10.95 1.30
C ASN A 41 -6.59 12.31 0.78
N MET A 42 -6.35 12.46 -0.53
CA MET A 42 -5.67 13.63 -1.10
C MET A 42 -6.58 14.65 -1.78
N GLY A 43 -7.84 14.31 -2.07
CA GLY A 43 -8.85 15.23 -2.60
C GLY A 43 -9.51 14.75 -3.90
N PRO A 44 -10.36 15.60 -4.52
CA PRO A 44 -11.27 15.16 -5.59
C PRO A 44 -10.60 14.61 -6.86
N GLU A 45 -9.50 15.21 -7.34
CA GLU A 45 -8.82 14.69 -8.54
C GLU A 45 -8.10 13.36 -8.27
N HIS A 46 -7.57 13.19 -7.06
CA HIS A 46 -6.93 11.93 -6.64
C HIS A 46 -7.98 10.83 -6.45
N GLN A 47 -9.17 11.19 -5.97
CA GLN A 47 -10.31 10.27 -5.89
C GLN A 47 -10.68 9.72 -7.27
N LYS A 48 -10.69 10.56 -8.32
CA LYS A 48 -10.95 10.07 -9.69
C LYS A 48 -9.93 9.05 -10.15
N LEU A 49 -8.65 9.22 -9.80
CA LEU A 49 -7.62 8.26 -10.12
C LEU A 49 -7.80 6.96 -9.31
N ALA A 50 -8.18 7.08 -8.04
CA ALA A 50 -8.48 5.93 -7.18
C ALA A 50 -9.67 5.12 -7.71
N ASP A 51 -10.77 5.79 -8.08
CA ASP A 51 -12.04 5.15 -8.49
C ASP A 51 -11.90 4.25 -9.73
N ILE A 52 -10.91 4.52 -10.58
CA ILE A 52 -10.67 3.79 -11.83
C ILE A 52 -9.43 2.88 -11.77
N SER A 53 -8.70 2.90 -10.65
CA SER A 53 -7.51 2.08 -10.46
C SER A 53 -7.84 0.85 -9.63
N GLU A 54 -7.20 -0.27 -9.95
CA GLU A 54 -7.29 -1.50 -9.16
C GLU A 54 -6.04 -1.68 -8.29
N VAL A 55 -6.19 -2.31 -7.13
CA VAL A 55 -5.06 -2.68 -6.29
C VAL A 55 -4.53 -4.04 -6.73
N SER A 56 -3.23 -4.12 -7.03
CA SER A 56 -2.55 -5.40 -7.16
C SER A 56 -2.35 -6.01 -5.78
N GLU A 57 -3.21 -6.95 -5.41
CA GLU A 57 -3.12 -7.66 -4.13
C GLU A 57 -1.93 -8.62 -4.10
N VAL A 58 -1.24 -8.64 -2.96
CA VAL A 58 -0.16 -9.58 -2.68
C VAL A 58 -0.33 -10.12 -1.27
N GLU A 59 -0.10 -11.41 -1.10
CA GLU A 59 -0.12 -12.06 0.21
C GLU A 59 1.30 -12.31 0.70
N LEU A 60 1.49 -12.16 2.01
CA LEU A 60 2.74 -12.50 2.69
C LEU A 60 2.46 -13.68 3.62
N THR A 61 3.20 -14.77 3.41
CA THR A 61 3.13 -15.97 4.24
C THR A 61 4.45 -16.18 4.97
N PHE A 62 4.37 -16.83 6.12
CA PHE A 62 5.55 -17.38 6.79
C PHE A 62 5.70 -18.83 6.35
N ASP A 63 6.94 -19.28 6.09
CA ASP A 63 7.22 -20.68 5.73
C ASP A 63 6.70 -21.67 6.79
N ASP A 64 6.71 -21.27 8.06
CA ASP A 64 6.06 -21.96 9.16
C ASP A 64 4.95 -21.08 9.73
N GLU A 65 3.71 -21.56 9.63
CA GLU A 65 2.49 -20.90 10.09
C GLU A 65 2.50 -20.54 11.59
N ALA A 66 3.26 -21.27 12.41
CA ALA A 66 3.36 -21.00 13.85
C ALA A 66 4.37 -19.89 14.19
N THR A 67 5.14 -19.39 13.21
CA THR A 67 6.17 -18.35 13.41
C THR A 67 5.61 -17.06 14.02
N PRO A 68 4.51 -16.47 13.52
CA PRO A 68 3.96 -15.24 14.10
C PRO A 68 3.59 -15.39 15.58
N ALA A 69 2.91 -16.48 15.92
CA ALA A 69 2.49 -16.75 17.29
C ALA A 69 3.70 -16.88 18.24
N ARG A 70 4.76 -17.58 17.81
CA ARG A 70 6.00 -17.69 18.59
C ARG A 70 6.70 -16.35 18.79
N ILE A 71 6.79 -15.52 17.76
CA ILE A 71 7.40 -14.17 17.85
C ILE A 71 6.67 -13.35 18.91
N ILE A 72 5.33 -13.33 18.85
CA ILE A 72 4.49 -12.57 19.80
C ILE A 72 4.68 -13.12 21.21
N ALA A 73 4.52 -14.43 21.42
CA ALA A 73 4.63 -15.05 22.74
C ALA A 73 6.00 -14.77 23.39
N LYS A 74 7.09 -14.98 22.65
CA LYS A 74 8.46 -14.75 23.16
C LYS A 74 8.72 -13.27 23.47
N THR A 75 8.10 -12.37 22.72
CA THR A 75 8.21 -10.92 22.96
C THR A 75 7.51 -10.53 24.27
N VAL A 76 6.29 -11.06 24.49
CA VAL A 76 5.52 -10.83 25.71
C VAL A 76 6.21 -11.43 26.93
N GLU A 77 6.61 -12.71 26.89
CA GLU A 77 7.34 -13.39 27.97
C GLU A 77 8.56 -12.57 28.43
N ARG A 78 9.34 -12.05 27.48
CA ARG A 78 10.52 -11.23 27.78
C ARG A 78 10.16 -9.86 28.36
N PHE A 79 9.04 -9.28 27.94
CA PHE A 79 8.56 -8.02 28.51
C PHE A 79 8.14 -8.22 29.97
N GLU A 80 7.34 -9.26 30.25
CA GLU A 80 6.89 -9.59 31.60
C GLU A 80 8.07 -9.88 32.54
N ALA A 81 9.07 -10.63 32.07
CA ALA A 81 10.28 -10.91 32.85
C ALA A 81 11.03 -9.61 33.23
N ARG A 82 11.09 -8.61 32.34
CA ARG A 82 11.70 -7.30 32.67
C ARG A 82 10.87 -6.51 33.67
N MET A 83 9.54 -6.62 33.60
CA MET A 83 8.64 -5.93 34.52
C MET A 83 8.69 -6.52 35.93
N LEU A 84 8.88 -7.84 36.06
CA LEU A 84 8.97 -8.54 37.34
C LEU A 84 10.35 -8.48 38.00
N ALA A 85 11.41 -8.22 37.23
CA ALA A 85 12.78 -8.07 37.74
C ALA A 85 13.08 -6.66 38.29
N LYS A 86 12.07 -5.80 38.39
CA LYS A 86 12.14 -4.42 38.87
C LYS A 86 11.40 -4.28 40.18
#